data_AF-A0A7C6ULU7-F1
#
_entry.id   AF-A0A7C6ULU7-F1
#
_cell.length_a   1.000
_cell.length_b   1.000
_cell.length_c   1.000
_cell.angle_alpha   90.00
_cell.angle_beta   90.00
_cell.angle_gamma   90.00
#
_symmetry.space_group_name_H-M   'P 1'
#
loop_
_entity.id
_entity.type
_entity.pdbx_description
1 polymer ?
#
loop_
_entity_poly.entity_id
_entity_poly.type
_entity_poly.pdbx_seq_one_letter_code
_entity_poly.pdbx_strand_id
1 'polypeptide(L)'
;CFPKLFLQIFISHNMSLGVFMLISLVKQAAAVLEGFDIEIIEKHHNQKIDAPSGTALMIADAIKEVRNEAEYVYGRAEKNKRRQKNEIGFHSIRGGSIVGEHDVILAGEDEIVEISHSVSSRKVFAAGAIKAAAFTVNQKPGYYTMKEMIDTLTANKNN
;
A
#
# COMPACT_ATOMS: atom_id res chain seq x y z
N CYS A 1 -19.56 -9.52 -23.09
CA CYS A 1 -20.47 -8.39 -22.84
C CYS A 1 -20.66 -8.29 -21.32
N PHE A 2 -19.94 -7.42 -20.64
CA PHE A 2 -20.11 -7.25 -19.18
C PHE A 2 -21.50 -6.65 -18.92
N PRO A 3 -22.26 -7.16 -17.92
CA PRO A 3 -23.57 -6.62 -17.62
C PRO A 3 -23.45 -5.14 -17.25
N LYS A 4 -24.35 -4.29 -17.75
CA LYS A 4 -24.45 -2.89 -17.31
C LYS A 4 -24.70 -2.89 -15.80
N LEU A 5 -23.79 -2.28 -15.04
CA LEU A 5 -24.01 -2.04 -13.62
C LEU A 5 -25.09 -0.98 -13.46
N PHE A 6 -26.06 -1.26 -12.57
CA PHE A 6 -27.12 -0.32 -12.20
C PHE A 6 -26.86 0.37 -10.85
N LEU A 7 -25.77 -0.02 -10.16
CA LEU A 7 -25.38 0.49 -8.85
C LEU A 7 -23.98 1.09 -8.91
N GLN A 8 -23.71 2.04 -8.00
CA GLN A 8 -22.36 2.48 -7.70
C GLN A 8 -21.73 1.53 -6.69
N ILE A 9 -20.58 0.95 -7.02
CA ILE A 9 -19.88 0.02 -6.14
C ILE A 9 -18.48 0.56 -5.88
N PHE A 10 -18.16 0.83 -4.62
CA PHE A 10 -16.82 1.22 -4.20
C PHE A 10 -16.09 0.02 -3.61
N ILE A 11 -14.93 -0.34 -4.18
CA ILE A 11 -14.14 -1.50 -3.77
C ILE A 11 -12.74 -1.02 -3.40
N SER A 12 -12.29 -1.43 -2.20
CA SER A 12 -10.91 -1.20 -1.78
C SER A 12 -10.49 -2.21 -0.71
N HIS A 13 -9.22 -2.61 -0.74
CA HIS A 13 -8.59 -3.46 0.28
C HIS A 13 -8.23 -2.69 1.56
N ASN A 14 -8.17 -1.35 1.48
CA ASN A 14 -7.92 -0.47 2.63
C ASN A 14 -8.73 0.84 2.45
N MET A 15 -9.24 1.43 3.52
CA MET A 15 -9.99 2.69 3.46
C MET A 15 -9.18 3.90 3.98
N SER A 16 -7.97 3.69 4.50
CA SER A 16 -7.11 4.78 4.99
C SER A 16 -6.53 5.57 3.83
N LEU A 17 -6.86 6.87 3.75
CA LEU A 17 -6.19 7.80 2.83
C LEU A 17 -4.68 7.88 3.05
N GLY A 18 -4.22 7.75 4.30
CA GLY A 18 -2.80 7.75 4.63
C GLY A 18 -2.05 6.59 3.99
N VAL A 19 -2.66 5.41 3.91
CA VAL A 19 -2.09 4.24 3.23
C VAL A 19 -1.97 4.48 1.73
N PHE A 20 -2.97 5.10 1.09
CA PHE A 20 -2.85 5.42 -0.35
C PHE A 20 -1.80 6.49 -0.64
N MET A 21 -1.65 7.48 0.25
CA MET A 21 -0.57 8.46 0.14
C MET A 21 0.80 7.77 0.27
N LEU A 22 0.96 6.89 1.27
CA LEU A 22 2.17 6.07 1.42
C LEU A 22 2.48 5.32 0.12
N ILE A 23 1.50 4.57 -0.42
CA ILE A 23 1.67 3.79 -1.65
C ILE A 23 2.10 4.69 -2.83
N SER A 24 1.48 5.87 -2.97
CA SER A 24 1.83 6.82 -4.03
C SER A 24 3.27 7.34 -3.89
N LEU A 25 3.68 7.72 -2.68
CA LEU A 25 5.03 8.21 -2.39
C LEU A 25 6.07 7.12 -2.61
N VAL A 26 5.80 5.90 -2.14
CA VAL A 26 6.69 4.75 -2.33
C VAL A 26 6.83 4.41 -3.80
N LYS A 27 5.74 4.41 -4.57
CA LYS A 27 5.79 4.18 -6.03
C LYS A 27 6.65 5.23 -6.73
N GLN A 28 6.50 6.50 -6.36
CA GLN A 28 7.33 7.59 -6.92
C GLN A 28 8.80 7.42 -6.52
N ALA A 29 9.09 7.17 -5.25
CA ALA A 29 10.45 6.95 -4.77
C ALA A 29 11.12 5.75 -5.47
N ALA A 30 10.39 4.64 -5.62
CA ALA A 30 10.89 3.45 -6.30
C ALA A 30 11.20 3.68 -7.78
N ALA A 31 10.44 4.56 -8.46
CA ALA A 31 10.70 4.93 -9.85
C ALA A 31 11.95 5.81 -10.00
N VAL A 32 12.24 6.67 -9.02
CA VAL A 32 13.40 7.58 -9.05
C VAL A 32 14.68 6.89 -8.59
N LEU A 33 14.62 6.13 -7.50
CA LEU A 33 15.78 5.54 -6.82
C LEU A 33 16.17 4.18 -7.42
N GLU A 34 16.32 4.09 -8.74
CA GLU A 34 16.69 2.86 -9.42
C GLU A 34 17.99 2.26 -8.83
N GLY A 35 18.02 0.94 -8.63
CA GLY A 35 19.15 0.23 -8.03
C GLY A 35 19.14 0.16 -6.49
N PHE A 36 18.26 0.90 -5.81
CA PHE A 36 18.10 0.77 -4.36
C PHE A 36 17.41 -0.55 -4.02
N ASP A 37 17.92 -1.24 -3.01
CA ASP A 37 17.29 -2.41 -2.41
C ASP A 37 15.99 -1.99 -1.70
N ILE A 38 14.94 -2.80 -1.80
CA ILE A 38 13.63 -2.50 -1.22
C ILE A 38 13.26 -3.56 -0.17
N GLU A 39 12.90 -3.10 1.02
CA GLU A 39 12.39 -3.92 2.11
C GLU A 39 11.10 -3.32 2.67
N ILE A 40 10.11 -4.17 2.91
CA ILE A 40 8.81 -3.79 3.49
C ILE A 40 8.68 -4.49 4.84
N ILE A 41 8.56 -3.68 5.89
CA ILE A 41 8.34 -4.14 7.26
C ILE A 41 6.91 -3.79 7.64
N GLU A 42 6.15 -4.78 8.10
CA GLU A 42 4.79 -4.56 8.59
C GLU A 42 4.61 -5.10 10.01
N LYS A 43 3.85 -4.36 10.83
CA LYS A 43 3.62 -4.70 12.24
C LYS A 43 2.14 -4.71 12.54
N HIS A 44 1.64 -5.80 13.11
CA HIS A 44 0.25 -5.95 13.51
C HIS A 44 0.11 -6.70 14.83
N HIS A 45 -1.10 -6.69 15.38
CA HIS A 45 -1.44 -7.41 16.60
C HIS A 45 -1.22 -8.92 16.48
N ASN A 46 -1.06 -9.58 17.62
CA ASN A 46 -0.80 -11.03 17.69
C ASN A 46 -1.94 -11.91 17.13
N GLN A 47 -3.17 -11.40 17.05
CA GLN A 47 -4.32 -12.13 16.49
C GLN A 47 -4.42 -12.10 14.96
N LYS A 48 -3.54 -11.38 14.25
CA LYS A 48 -3.60 -11.28 12.79
C LYS A 48 -3.01 -12.55 12.15
N ILE A 49 -3.81 -13.23 11.33
CA ILE A 49 -3.48 -14.55 10.76
C ILE A 49 -2.68 -14.42 9.46
N ASP A 50 -3.09 -13.54 8.56
CA ASP A 50 -2.44 -13.34 7.26
C ASP A 50 -1.07 -12.68 7.42
N ALA A 51 -0.08 -13.14 6.65
CA ALA A 51 1.26 -12.57 6.56
C ALA A 51 1.86 -12.82 5.16
N PRO A 52 2.41 -11.79 4.48
CA PRO A 52 2.32 -10.38 4.83
C PRO A 52 0.89 -9.83 4.71
N SER A 53 0.62 -8.70 5.36
CA SER A 53 -0.69 -8.05 5.30
C SER A 53 -1.07 -7.62 3.88
N GLY A 54 -2.37 -7.57 3.58
CA GLY A 54 -2.86 -7.09 2.28
C GLY A 54 -2.38 -5.68 1.90
N THR A 55 -2.17 -4.79 2.87
CA THR A 55 -1.59 -3.46 2.60
C THR A 55 -0.11 -3.53 2.21
N ALA A 56 0.67 -4.44 2.80
CA ALA A 56 2.06 -4.66 2.40
C ALA A 56 2.14 -5.19 0.96
N LEU A 57 1.22 -6.08 0.57
CA LEU A 57 1.11 -6.53 -0.82
C LEU A 57 0.76 -5.39 -1.78
N MET A 58 -0.21 -4.53 -1.43
CA MET A 58 -0.54 -3.35 -2.24
C MET A 58 0.65 -2.40 -2.45
N ILE A 59 1.50 -2.22 -1.43
CA ILE A 59 2.73 -1.44 -1.54
C ILE A 59 3.69 -2.09 -2.54
N ALA A 60 3.94 -3.39 -2.42
CA ALA A 60 4.83 -4.12 -3.32
C ALA A 60 4.32 -4.15 -4.76
N ASP A 61 3.01 -4.34 -4.96
CA ASP A 61 2.37 -4.31 -6.27
C ASP A 61 2.58 -2.94 -6.94
N ALA A 62 2.40 -1.85 -6.18
CA ALA A 62 2.63 -0.50 -6.69
C ALA A 62 4.10 -0.22 -7.04
N ILE A 63 5.06 -0.79 -6.31
CA ILE A 63 6.48 -0.76 -6.66
C ILE A 63 6.72 -1.55 -7.95
N LYS A 64 6.11 -2.73 -8.08
CA LYS A 64 6.27 -3.59 -9.25
C LYS A 64 5.72 -2.97 -10.53
N GLU A 65 4.72 -2.10 -10.45
CA GLU A 65 4.24 -1.30 -11.59
C GLU A 65 5.30 -0.37 -12.18
N VAL A 66 6.34 0.00 -11.42
CA VAL A 66 7.47 0.84 -11.90
C VAL A 66 8.79 0.07 -11.97
N ARG A 67 8.86 -1.12 -11.35
CA ARG A 67 10.00 -2.05 -11.40
C ARG A 67 9.50 -3.44 -11.81
N ASN A 68 9.26 -3.63 -13.11
CA ASN A 68 8.55 -4.80 -13.64
C ASN A 68 9.20 -6.15 -13.30
N GLU A 69 10.52 -6.19 -13.14
CA GLU A 69 11.29 -7.40 -12.83
C GLU A 69 11.31 -7.73 -11.32
N ALA A 70 10.63 -6.94 -10.48
CA ALA A 70 10.67 -7.12 -9.05
C ALA A 70 10.02 -8.44 -8.58
N GLU A 71 10.70 -9.14 -7.68
CA GLU A 71 10.30 -10.43 -7.14
C GLU A 71 10.10 -10.39 -5.62
N TYR A 72 9.03 -11.03 -5.14
CA TYR A 72 8.67 -10.99 -3.73
C TYR A 72 9.46 -12.05 -2.96
N VAL A 73 10.13 -11.60 -1.90
CA VAL A 73 10.92 -12.46 -1.02
C VAL A 73 10.36 -12.40 0.40
N TYR A 74 9.72 -13.49 0.80
CA TYR A 74 9.12 -13.63 2.13
C TYR A 74 10.15 -14.18 3.12
N GLY A 75 10.79 -13.28 3.87
CA GLY A 75 11.84 -13.63 4.81
C GLY A 75 13.14 -14.08 4.17
N ARG A 76 14.24 -13.95 4.92
CA ARG A 76 15.60 -14.29 4.47
C ARG A 76 16.35 -15.23 5.42
N ALA A 77 15.80 -15.56 6.57
CA ALA A 77 16.46 -16.38 7.59
C ALA A 77 16.92 -17.74 7.06
N GLU A 78 16.15 -18.36 6.18
CA GLU A 78 16.47 -19.67 5.57
C GLU A 78 17.20 -19.54 4.22
N LYS A 79 17.46 -18.32 3.73
CA LYS A 79 18.11 -18.05 2.45
C LYS A 79 19.62 -17.83 2.64
N ASN A 80 20.42 -18.88 2.44
CA ASN A 80 21.88 -18.79 2.40
C ASN A 80 22.42 -18.26 1.05
N LYS A 81 21.86 -17.15 0.55
CA LYS A 81 22.25 -16.55 -0.73
C LYS A 81 22.34 -15.03 -0.62
N ARG A 82 23.22 -14.43 -1.44
CA ARG A 82 23.27 -12.98 -1.64
C ARG A 82 21.92 -12.48 -2.19
N ARG A 83 21.55 -11.25 -1.84
CA ARG A 83 20.35 -10.56 -2.34
C ARG A 83 20.46 -10.41 -3.84
N GLN A 84 19.40 -10.73 -4.58
CA GLN A 84 19.27 -10.31 -5.98
C GLN A 84 18.76 -8.86 -6.04
N LYS A 85 19.23 -8.10 -7.03
CA LYS A 85 18.91 -6.66 -7.15
C LYS A 85 17.40 -6.39 -7.32
N ASN A 86 16.65 -7.35 -7.85
CA ASN A 86 15.23 -7.23 -8.12
C ASN A 86 14.35 -7.72 -6.96
N GLU A 87 14.91 -8.08 -5.79
CA GLU A 87 14.07 -8.52 -4.67
C GLU A 87 13.27 -7.34 -4.07
N ILE A 88 12.05 -7.63 -3.60
CA ILE A 88 11.31 -6.85 -2.60
C ILE A 88 11.16 -7.76 -1.39
N GLY A 89 11.89 -7.46 -0.32
CA GLY A 89 11.87 -8.26 0.89
C GLY A 89 10.68 -7.91 1.79
N PHE A 90 10.09 -8.92 2.43
CA PHE A 90 9.00 -8.75 3.39
C PHE A 90 9.38 -9.24 4.78
N HIS A 91 9.01 -8.45 5.79
CA HIS A 91 9.14 -8.78 7.21
C HIS A 91 7.81 -8.53 7.91
N SER A 92 7.23 -9.58 8.51
CA SER A 92 5.94 -9.50 9.18
C SER A 92 6.10 -9.68 10.69
N ILE A 93 5.81 -8.63 11.45
CA ILE A 93 5.89 -8.61 12.91
C ILE A 93 4.48 -8.75 13.49
N ARG A 94 4.34 -9.66 14.46
CA ARG A 94 3.08 -9.90 15.18
C ARG A 94 3.31 -9.69 16.67
N GLY A 95 2.61 -8.74 17.28
CA GLY A 95 2.85 -8.41 18.69
C GLY A 95 1.77 -7.54 19.31
N GLY A 96 1.39 -7.90 20.55
CA GLY A 96 0.47 -7.11 21.36
C GLY A 96 -0.81 -6.71 20.64
N SER A 97 -1.17 -5.43 20.77
CA SER A 97 -2.37 -4.79 20.22
C SER A 97 -2.10 -3.82 19.07
N ILE A 98 -0.94 -3.95 18.40
CA ILE A 98 -0.54 -3.07 17.29
C ILE A 98 -1.63 -3.08 16.20
N VAL A 99 -2.18 -1.91 15.88
CA VAL A 99 -3.30 -1.84 14.93
C VAL A 99 -2.82 -2.10 13.51
N GLY A 100 -1.70 -1.47 13.12
CA GLY A 100 -1.08 -1.65 11.83
C GLY A 100 0.01 -0.59 11.60
N GLU A 101 1.21 -1.03 11.28
CA GLU A 101 2.31 -0.17 10.82
C GLU A 101 2.93 -0.76 9.56
N HIS A 102 3.37 0.11 8.66
CA HIS A 102 4.00 -0.25 7.40
C HIS A 102 5.17 0.71 7.15
N ASP A 103 6.36 0.15 7.11
CA ASP A 103 7.62 0.85 6.86
C ASP A 103 8.20 0.31 5.55
N VAL A 104 8.53 1.21 4.61
CA VAL A 104 9.22 0.86 3.36
C VAL A 104 10.59 1.48 3.39
N ILE A 105 11.60 0.64 3.26
CA ILE A 105 13.00 1.02 3.23
C ILE A 105 13.48 0.90 1.78
N LEU A 106 14.06 1.98 1.27
CA LEU A 106 14.83 2.00 0.03
C LEU A 106 16.30 2.26 0.41
N ALA A 107 17.18 1.28 0.25
CA ALA A 107 18.58 1.34 0.66
C ALA A 107 19.54 1.36 -0.55
N GLY A 108 20.37 2.40 -0.63
CA GLY A 108 21.44 2.57 -1.61
C GLY A 108 22.82 2.25 -1.03
N GLU A 109 23.88 2.63 -1.76
CA GLU A 109 25.27 2.31 -1.38
C GLU A 109 25.74 3.06 -0.12
N ASP A 110 25.21 4.26 0.16
CA ASP A 110 25.59 5.08 1.32
C ASP A 110 24.42 5.91 1.90
N GLU A 111 23.18 5.62 1.47
CA GLU A 111 21.99 6.35 1.92
C GLU A 111 20.77 5.44 2.02
N ILE A 112 19.83 5.83 2.86
CA ILE A 112 18.58 5.10 3.10
C ILE A 112 17.43 6.09 3.14
N VAL A 113 16.38 5.78 2.39
CA VAL A 113 15.10 6.50 2.45
C VAL A 113 14.06 5.58 3.07
N GLU A 114 13.41 6.05 4.14
CA GLU A 114 12.34 5.33 4.82
C GLU A 114 11.02 6.10 4.68
N ILE A 115 9.96 5.38 4.32
CA ILE A 115 8.61 5.94 4.23
C ILE A 115 7.67 5.07 5.05
N SER A 116 7.07 5.67 6.07
CA SER A 116 6.35 4.96 7.12
C SER A 116 4.93 5.46 7.31
N HIS A 117 4.03 4.54 7.66
CA HIS A 117 2.67 4.84 8.07
C HIS A 117 2.29 4.00 9.30
N SER A 118 1.87 4.65 10.38
CA SER A 118 1.38 4.00 11.60
C SER A 118 -0.07 4.37 11.87
N VAL A 119 -0.87 3.38 12.26
CA VAL A 119 -2.26 3.54 12.65
C VAL A 119 -2.37 3.37 14.16
N SER A 120 -2.85 4.41 14.85
CA SER A 120 -3.13 4.36 16.28
C SER A 120 -4.54 3.87 16.62
N SER A 121 -5.48 3.93 15.66
CA SER A 121 -6.87 3.55 15.87
C SER A 121 -7.57 3.10 14.60
N ARG A 122 -8.40 2.05 14.69
CA ARG A 122 -9.24 1.56 13.58
C ARG A 122 -10.26 2.59 13.09
N LYS A 123 -10.48 3.69 13.83
CA LYS A 123 -11.32 4.82 13.41
C LYS A 123 -10.89 5.42 12.06
N VAL A 124 -9.61 5.33 11.69
CA VAL A 124 -9.13 5.84 10.39
C VAL A 124 -9.79 5.14 9.21
N PHE A 125 -10.05 3.84 9.32
CA PHE A 125 -10.69 3.06 8.26
C PHE A 125 -12.18 3.40 8.15
N ALA A 126 -12.86 3.59 9.28
CA ALA A 126 -14.26 4.02 9.31
C ALA A 126 -14.43 5.42 8.71
N ALA A 127 -13.56 6.37 9.08
CA ALA A 127 -13.55 7.71 8.50
C ALA A 127 -13.31 7.68 6.98
N GLY A 128 -12.42 6.80 6.53
CA GLY A 128 -12.19 6.53 5.10
C GLY A 128 -13.42 6.00 4.38
N ALA A 129 -14.09 5.01 4.95
CA ALA A 129 -15.31 4.43 4.38
C ALA A 129 -16.44 5.46 4.26
N ILE A 130 -16.60 6.35 5.25
CA ILE A 130 -17.57 7.45 5.20
C ILE A 130 -17.24 8.41 4.05
N LYS A 131 -15.96 8.76 3.87
CA LYS A 131 -15.51 9.60 2.74
C LYS A 131 -15.73 8.92 1.39
N ALA A 132 -15.43 7.63 1.29
CA ALA A 132 -15.68 6.84 0.09
C ALA A 132 -17.18 6.78 -0.25
N ALA A 133 -18.05 6.61 0.75
CA ALA A 133 -19.50 6.67 0.56
C ALA A 133 -19.95 8.05 0.05
N ALA A 134 -19.48 9.14 0.68
CA ALA A 134 -19.80 10.51 0.27
C ALA A 134 -19.31 10.84 -1.15
N PHE A 135 -18.16 10.28 -1.56
CA PHE A 135 -17.68 10.37 -2.94
C PHE A 135 -18.60 9.59 -3.90
N THR A 136 -18.94 8.35 -3.55
CA THR A 136 -19.63 7.39 -4.43
C THR A 136 -21.06 7.80 -4.76
N VAL A 137 -21.78 8.44 -3.84
CA VAL A 137 -23.18 8.88 -4.07
C VAL A 137 -23.32 9.90 -5.20
N ASN A 138 -22.24 10.61 -5.54
CA ASN A 138 -22.23 11.61 -6.61
C ASN A 138 -21.74 11.04 -7.95
N GLN A 139 -21.52 9.72 -8.03
CA GLN A 139 -20.97 9.06 -9.20
C GLN A 139 -22.04 8.34 -10.04
N LYS A 140 -21.74 8.15 -11.33
CA LYS A 140 -22.56 7.30 -12.22
C LYS A 140 -22.46 5.83 -11.79
N PRO A 141 -23.40 4.95 -12.17
CA PRO A 141 -23.26 3.52 -11.93
C PRO A 141 -21.94 2.97 -12.50
N GLY A 142 -21.23 2.18 -11.70
CA GLY A 142 -19.88 1.74 -12.04
C GLY A 142 -19.08 1.28 -10.83
N TYR A 143 -17.85 0.85 -11.08
CA TYR A 143 -16.88 0.50 -10.05
C TYR A 143 -15.97 1.69 -9.76
N TYR A 144 -15.72 1.91 -8.47
CA TYR A 144 -14.88 2.98 -7.97
C TYR A 144 -13.90 2.42 -6.95
N THR A 145 -12.74 3.04 -6.87
CA THR A 145 -11.66 2.72 -5.96
C THR A 145 -11.16 4.00 -5.29
N MET A 146 -10.28 3.82 -4.31
CA MET A 146 -9.62 4.94 -3.65
C MET A 146 -8.78 5.78 -4.61
N LYS A 147 -8.29 5.19 -5.72
CA LYS A 147 -7.55 5.93 -6.74
C LYS A 147 -8.45 6.97 -7.41
N GLU A 148 -9.62 6.60 -7.93
CA GLU A 148 -10.51 7.57 -8.56
C GLU A 148 -10.99 8.65 -7.58
N MET A 149 -11.21 8.28 -6.31
CA MET A 149 -11.57 9.25 -5.28
C MET A 149 -10.45 10.27 -5.04
N ILE A 150 -9.20 9.81 -4.88
CA ILE A 150 -8.06 10.69 -4.63
C ILE A 150 -7.79 11.58 -5.85
N ASP A 151 -7.80 11.02 -7.06
CA ASP A 151 -7.60 11.76 -8.32
C ASP A 151 -8.64 12.88 -8.47
N THR A 152 -9.90 12.62 -8.08
CA THR A 152 -10.96 13.64 -8.11
C THR A 152 -10.73 14.74 -7.07
N LEU A 153 -10.30 14.39 -5.86
CA LEU A 153 -10.02 15.34 -4.78
C LEU A 153 -8.82 16.25 -5.08
N THR A 154 -7.81 15.76 -5.80
CA THR A 154 -6.65 16.55 -6.21
C THR A 154 -6.97 17.44 -7.41
N ALA A 155 -7.74 16.94 -8.39
CA ALA A 155 -8.17 17.74 -9.54
C ALA A 155 -9.01 18.97 -9.13
N ASN A 156 -9.91 18.81 -8.16
CA ASN A 156 -10.77 19.90 -7.67
C ASN A 156 -10.04 21.00 -6.88
N LYS A 157 -8.77 20.80 -6.51
CA LYS A 157 -7.95 21.82 -5.84
C LYS A 157 -7.10 22.67 -6.79
N ASN A 158 -6.97 22.23 -8.05
CA ASN A 158 -6.21 22.92 -9.09
C ASN A 158 -7.09 23.77 -10.02
N ASN A 159 -8.38 23.89 -9.68
CA ASN A 159 -9.37 24.82 -10.26
C ASN A 159 -9.78 25.82 -9.18
#